data_AF-A0A6P5EC54-F1
#
_entry.id   AF-A0A6P5EC54-F1
#
_cell.length_a   1.000
_cell.length_b   1.000
_cell.length_c   1.000
_cell.angle_alpha   90.00
_cell.angle_beta   90.00
_cell.angle_gamma   90.00
#
_symmetry.space_group_name_H-M   'P 1'
#
loop_
_entity.id
_entity.type
_entity.pdbx_description
1 polymer ?
#
loop_
_entity_poly.entity_id
_entity_poly.type
_entity_poly.pdbx_seq_one_letter_code
_entity_poly.pdbx_strand_id
1 'polypeptide(L)'
;MAKGEEERLRTLPCERLMVAVAEKDVLRERGREYCEGLKRSGFERRVELLESEGEEHVFHLRNPKCDKANEMMDRVVAFLNSHH
;
A
#
# COMPACT_ATOMS: atom_id res chain seq x y z
N MET A 1 10.68 -13.97 -7.67
CA MET A 1 11.61 -13.11 -6.89
C MET A 1 12.84 -13.94 -6.55
N ALA A 2 14.00 -13.32 -6.37
CA ALA A 2 15.18 -14.06 -5.93
C ALA A 2 15.01 -14.50 -4.47
N LYS A 3 15.58 -15.64 -4.08
CA LYS A 3 15.44 -16.23 -2.73
C LYS A 3 15.80 -15.26 -1.59
N GLY A 4 16.73 -14.33 -1.82
CA GLY A 4 17.12 -13.31 -0.82
C GLY A 4 16.14 -12.14 -0.70
N GLU A 5 15.31 -11.87 -1.71
CA GLU A 5 14.30 -10.81 -1.67
C GLU A 5 13.09 -11.24 -0.85
N GLU A 6 12.67 -12.49 -0.98
CA GLU A 6 11.56 -13.05 -0.20
C GLU A 6 11.88 -13.05 1.31
N GLU A 7 13.10 -13.45 1.71
CA GLU A 7 13.51 -13.40 3.12
C GLU A 7 13.45 -11.96 3.69
N ARG A 8 13.83 -10.96 2.89
CA ARG A 8 13.77 -9.54 3.30
C ARG A 8 12.35 -9.04 3.47
N LEU A 9 11.40 -9.53 2.65
CA LEU A 9 9.98 -9.21 2.78
C LEU A 9 9.36 -9.89 4.01
N ARG A 10 9.72 -11.14 4.27
CA ARG A 10 9.23 -11.91 5.41
C ARG A 10 9.65 -11.30 6.76
N THR A 11 10.86 -10.75 6.82
CA THR A 11 11.49 -10.24 8.04
C THR A 11 11.31 -8.75 8.28
N LEU A 12 10.38 -8.10 7.56
CA LEU A 12 10.06 -6.69 7.84
C LEU A 12 9.63 -6.52 9.31
N PRO A 13 10.17 -5.51 10.02
CA PRO A 13 9.94 -5.36 11.45
C PRO A 13 8.55 -4.79 11.79
N CYS A 14 7.75 -4.41 10.79
CA CYS A 14 6.42 -3.85 11.00
C CYS A 14 5.37 -4.96 11.17
N GLU A 15 4.42 -4.72 12.08
CA GLU A 15 3.29 -5.64 12.31
C GLU A 15 2.12 -5.41 11.35
N ARG A 16 2.10 -4.24 10.72
CA ARG A 16 1.09 -3.84 9.74
C ARG A 16 1.74 -3.05 8.63
N LEU A 17 1.26 -3.25 7.41
CA LEU A 17 1.72 -2.56 6.23
C LEU A 17 0.50 -2.15 5.39
N MET A 18 0.49 -0.90 4.93
CA MET A 18 -0.51 -0.41 3.97
C MET A 18 0.22 0.08 2.71
N VAL A 19 -0.26 -0.35 1.56
CA VAL A 19 0.18 0.14 0.24
C VAL A 19 -0.98 0.90 -0.39
N ALA A 20 -0.75 2.14 -0.79
CA ALA A 20 -1.73 2.94 -1.52
C ALA A 20 -1.25 3.15 -2.96
N VAL A 21 -2.12 2.88 -3.93
CA VAL A 21 -1.86 3.05 -5.37
C VAL A 21 -3.02 3.79 -6.03
N ALA A 22 -2.76 4.41 -7.18
CA ALA A 22 -3.78 5.02 -8.01
C ALA A 22 -3.96 4.21 -9.31
N GLU A 23 -5.19 4.08 -9.79
CA GLU A 23 -5.51 3.18 -10.90
C GLU A 23 -4.77 3.53 -12.20
N LYS A 24 -4.55 4.82 -12.48
CA LYS A 24 -3.89 5.29 -13.71
C LYS A 24 -2.38 5.51 -13.52
N ASP A 25 -1.84 5.14 -12.37
CA ASP A 25 -0.41 5.28 -12.08
C ASP A 25 0.39 4.15 -12.76
N VAL A 26 1.48 4.53 -13.43
CA VAL A 26 2.44 3.57 -14.02
C VAL A 26 3.10 2.67 -12.96
N LEU A 27 3.05 3.06 -11.68
CA LEU A 27 3.57 2.29 -10.55
C LEU A 27 2.52 1.37 -9.90
N ARG A 28 1.25 1.38 -10.35
CA ARG A 28 0.17 0.58 -9.75
C ARG A 28 0.53 -0.89 -9.62
N GLU A 29 0.99 -1.50 -10.72
CA GLU A 29 1.33 -2.92 -10.74
C GLU A 29 2.50 -3.23 -9.81
N ARG A 30 3.47 -2.33 -9.64
CA ARG A 30 4.58 -2.52 -8.69
C ARG A 30 4.08 -2.56 -7.23
N GLY A 31 3.10 -1.72 -6.89
CA GLY A 31 2.48 -1.75 -5.56
C GLY A 31 1.71 -3.05 -5.31
N ARG A 32 0.98 -3.55 -6.32
CA ARG A 32 0.30 -4.84 -6.29
C ARG A 32 1.28 -6.00 -6.16
N GLU A 33 2.34 -6.00 -6.96
CA GLU A 33 3.42 -7.00 -6.91
C GLU A 33 4.13 -7.04 -5.57
N TYR A 34 4.30 -5.90 -4.90
CA TYR A 34 4.85 -5.83 -3.55
C TYR A 34 3.94 -6.53 -2.53
N CYS A 35 2.62 -6.29 -2.59
CA CYS A 35 1.64 -7.00 -1.75
C CYS A 35 1.65 -8.50 -2.00
N GLU A 36 1.70 -8.93 -3.27
CA GLU A 36 1.80 -10.34 -3.63
C GLU A 36 3.14 -10.95 -3.23
N GLY A 37 4.23 -10.18 -3.29
CA GLY A 37 5.55 -10.57 -2.79
C GLY A 37 5.55 -10.83 -1.28
N LEU A 38 4.90 -9.96 -0.50
CA LEU A 38 4.73 -10.16 0.94
C LEU A 38 3.98 -11.47 1.23
N LYS A 39 2.86 -11.72 0.53
CA LYS A 39 2.11 -12.97 0.67
C LYS A 39 2.97 -14.19 0.35
N ARG A 40 3.68 -14.18 -0.78
CA ARG A 40 4.56 -15.29 -1.19
C ARG A 40 5.74 -15.51 -0.23
N SER A 41 6.25 -14.44 0.38
CA SER A 41 7.36 -14.53 1.34
C SER A 41 6.99 -15.21 2.66
N GLY A 42 5.69 -15.45 2.91
CA GLY A 42 5.22 -15.92 4.21
C GLY A 42 5.22 -14.83 5.27
N PHE A 43 5.04 -13.56 4.87
CA PHE A 43 4.81 -12.47 5.81
C PHE A 43 3.44 -12.68 6.49
N GLU A 44 3.45 -13.02 7.78
CA GLU A 44 2.24 -13.41 8.54
C GLU A 44 1.49 -12.21 9.16
N ARG A 45 1.98 -11.00 8.89
CA ARG A 45 1.49 -9.74 9.44
C ARG A 45 0.46 -9.09 8.52
N ARG A 46 -0.25 -8.08 9.01
CA ARG A 46 -1.39 -7.47 8.30
C ARG A 46 -0.91 -6.64 7.11
N VAL A 47 -1.46 -6.91 5.92
CA VAL A 47 -1.19 -6.14 4.70
C VAL A 47 -2.51 -5.61 4.13
N GLU A 48 -2.57 -4.31 3.87
CA GLU A 48 -3.71 -3.64 3.24
C GLU A 48 -3.27 -2.99 1.92
N LEU A 49 -4.06 -3.20 0.87
CA LEU A 49 -3.91 -2.51 -0.41
C LEU A 49 -5.10 -1.57 -0.59
N LEU A 50 -4.82 -0.27 -0.71
CA LEU A 50 -5.79 0.75 -1.08
C LEU A 50 -5.54 1.16 -2.53
N GLU A 51 -6.53 0.97 -3.40
CA GLU A 51 -6.47 1.43 -4.78
C GLU A 51 -7.49 2.54 -5.03
N SER A 52 -7.00 3.69 -5.48
CA SER A 52 -7.82 4.85 -5.81
C SER A 52 -8.19 4.84 -7.29
N GLU A 53 -9.42 4.40 -7.58
CA GLU A 53 -9.99 4.37 -8.93
C GLU A 53 -10.04 5.77 -9.56
N GLY A 54 -9.74 5.85 -10.85
CA GLY A 54 -9.81 7.09 -11.64
C GLY A 54 -8.65 8.06 -11.44
N GLU A 55 -7.82 7.86 -10.42
CA GLU A 55 -6.76 8.79 -10.03
C GLU A 55 -5.40 8.49 -10.69
N GLU A 56 -4.58 9.53 -10.83
CA GLU A 56 -3.23 9.47 -11.41
C GLU A 56 -2.13 9.47 -10.32
N HIS A 57 -0.87 9.38 -10.75
CA HIS A 57 0.29 9.46 -9.87
C HIS A 57 0.23 10.69 -8.95
N VAL A 58 0.45 10.47 -7.65
CA VAL A 58 0.46 11.50 -6.59
C VAL A 58 -0.77 12.43 -6.57
N PHE A 59 -1.94 11.94 -6.97
CA PHE A 59 -3.17 12.73 -7.02
C PHE A 59 -3.48 13.47 -5.71
N HIS A 60 -3.23 12.85 -4.54
CA HIS A 60 -3.46 13.45 -3.22
C HIS A 60 -2.58 14.69 -2.95
N LEU A 61 -1.46 14.86 -3.65
CA LEU A 61 -0.65 16.08 -3.60
C LEU A 61 -1.09 17.11 -4.66
N ARG A 62 -1.55 16.65 -5.83
CA ARG A 62 -1.94 17.53 -6.95
C ARG A 62 -3.32 18.14 -6.75
N ASN A 63 -4.25 17.38 -6.18
CA ASN A 63 -5.61 17.80 -5.86
C ASN A 63 -6.01 17.31 -4.45
N PRO A 64 -5.44 17.90 -3.39
CA PRO A 64 -5.65 17.44 -2.01
C PRO A 64 -7.09 17.59 -1.51
N LYS A 65 -7.96 18.29 -2.25
CA LYS A 65 -9.36 18.51 -1.88
C LYS A 65 -10.34 17.59 -2.60
N CYS A 66 -9.89 16.70 -3.49
CA CYS A 66 -10.80 15.74 -4.11
C CYS A 66 -11.26 14.68 -3.11
N ASP A 67 -12.42 14.09 -3.38
CA ASP A 67 -13.03 13.07 -2.51
C ASP A 67 -12.08 11.89 -2.29
N LYS A 68 -11.36 11.46 -3.33
CA LYS A 68 -10.38 10.37 -3.23
C LYS A 68 -9.16 10.73 -2.38
N ALA A 69 -8.72 11.99 -2.39
CA ALA A 69 -7.60 12.42 -1.55
C ALA A 69 -7.99 12.42 -0.08
N ASN A 70 -9.21 12.88 0.22
CA ASN A 70 -9.78 12.81 1.56
C ASN A 70 -9.98 11.35 2.00
N GLU A 71 -10.57 10.50 1.15
CA GLU A 71 -10.74 9.06 1.42
C GLU A 71 -9.40 8.37 1.72
N MET A 72 -8.37 8.64 0.92
CA MET A 72 -7.02 8.12 1.15
C MET A 72 -6.46 8.59 2.48
N MET A 73 -6.61 9.87 2.82
CA MET A 73 -6.12 10.41 4.09
C MET A 73 -6.86 9.81 5.29
N ASP A 74 -8.19 9.67 5.21
CA ASP A 74 -9.00 9.02 6.25
C ASP A 74 -8.54 7.58 6.48
N ARG A 75 -8.22 6.84 5.41
CA ARG A 75 -7.62 5.50 5.50
C ARG A 75 -6.24 5.50 6.15
N VAL A 76 -5.37 6.43 5.81
CA VAL A 76 -4.05 6.59 6.45
C VAL A 76 -4.20 6.86 7.95
N VAL A 77 -5.06 7.81 8.32
CA VAL A 77 -5.32 8.17 9.71
C VAL A 77 -5.90 6.98 10.49
N ALA A 78 -6.88 6.27 9.91
CA ALA A 78 -7.45 5.07 10.52
C ALA A 78 -6.41 3.96 10.69
N PHE A 79 -5.55 3.74 9.69
CA PHE A 79 -4.49 2.74 9.75
C PHE A 79 -3.48 3.05 10.87
N LEU A 80 -3.07 4.31 11.02
CA LEU A 80 -2.12 4.73 12.05
C LEU A 80 -2.73 4.72 13.45
N ASN A 81 -3.97 5.18 13.60
CA ASN A 81 -4.64 5.27 14.89
C ASN A 81 -5.26 3.95 15.35
N SER A 82 -5.40 2.95 14.48
CA SER A 82 -5.76 1.61 14.94
C SER A 82 -4.65 1.11 15.87
N HIS A 83 -4.91 1.01 17.17
CA HIS A 83 -4.00 0.36 18.12
C HIS A 83 -4.49 -1.06 18.33
N HIS A 84 -3.58 -2.03 18.19
CA HIS A 84 -3.76 -3.40 18.68
C HIS A 84 -2.69 -3.61 19.76
#